data_AF-F4PBE9-F1
#
_entry.id   AF-F4PBE9-F1
#
_cell.length_a   1.000
_cell.length_b   1.000
_cell.length_c   1.000
_cell.angle_alpha   90.00
_cell.angle_beta   90.00
_cell.angle_gamma   90.00
#
_symmetry.space_group_name_H-M   'P 1'
#
loop_
_entity.id
_entity.type
_entity.pdbx_description
1 polymer ?
#
loop_
_entity_poly.entity_id
_entity_poly.type
_entity_poly.pdbx_seq_one_letter_code
_entity_poly.pdbx_strand_id
1 'polypeptide(L)'
;MSFKFLKHSHIPSKKWFYNNLKGESVSSNDYNEMVFTHTNLYDLLDDYNNLDVKPGVEATKKLGNFFQSLNLDIHKNGIFVPRLTLKYLWHTKSKDCKFQLFKGNEELYHKYRDNLVGGPSIKKTTRIRKGKPCQGILGYDTNALYLWAISQDMPCGEHQVVQVYPDILKDVLDNTFFGMIECDIAVPEHLKEYFAVMPPIFKNVEITCNDLSLDTGTCQTRLQK
;
A
#
# COMPACT_ATOMS: atom_id res chain seq x y z
N MET A 1 -9.31 -27.30 -26.39
CA MET A 1 -10.73 -27.43 -26.77
C MET A 1 -10.94 -26.63 -28.05
N SER A 2 -11.50 -27.22 -29.12
CA SER A 2 -11.63 -26.51 -30.42
C SER A 2 -12.83 -25.56 -30.40
N PHE A 3 -12.72 -24.36 -30.99
CA PHE A 3 -13.85 -23.44 -31.17
C PHE A 3 -15.06 -24.09 -31.86
N LYS A 4 -14.81 -25.08 -32.72
CA LYS A 4 -15.89 -25.84 -33.37
C LYS A 4 -16.75 -26.60 -32.35
N PHE A 5 -16.17 -27.11 -31.27
CA PHE A 5 -16.90 -27.82 -30.23
C PHE A 5 -17.81 -26.87 -29.45
N LEU A 6 -17.30 -25.69 -29.07
CA LEU A 6 -18.04 -24.70 -28.28
C LEU A 6 -19.27 -24.14 -29.03
N LYS A 7 -19.16 -23.94 -30.34
CA LYS A 7 -20.27 -23.45 -31.18
C LYS A 7 -21.46 -24.42 -31.26
N HIS A 8 -21.23 -25.71 -31.02
CA HIS A 8 -22.29 -26.72 -31.00
C HIS A 8 -22.66 -27.15 -29.57
N SER A 9 -22.05 -26.53 -28.54
CA SER A 9 -22.32 -26.85 -27.14
C SER A 9 -23.43 -25.96 -26.60
N HIS A 10 -24.40 -26.56 -25.92
CA HIS A 10 -25.43 -25.80 -25.21
C HIS A 10 -24.85 -25.09 -23.98
N ILE A 11 -25.52 -24.03 -23.56
CA ILE A 11 -25.21 -23.36 -22.31
C ILE A 11 -25.47 -24.34 -21.15
N PRO A 12 -24.53 -24.49 -20.19
CA PRO A 12 -24.71 -25.39 -19.06
C PRO A 12 -25.98 -25.09 -18.27
N SER A 13 -26.60 -26.12 -17.70
CA SER A 13 -27.76 -25.92 -16.82
C SER A 13 -27.40 -25.08 -15.58
N LYS A 14 -28.37 -24.31 -15.06
CA LYS A 14 -28.23 -23.41 -13.89
C LYS A 14 -27.46 -23.98 -12.70
N LYS A 15 -27.58 -25.29 -12.42
CA LYS A 15 -26.88 -25.97 -11.32
C LYS A 15 -25.34 -25.85 -11.37
N TRP A 16 -24.78 -25.58 -12.55
CA TRP A 16 -23.33 -25.41 -12.75
C TRP A 16 -22.83 -24.00 -12.43
N PHE A 17 -23.74 -23.06 -12.10
CA PHE A 17 -23.43 -21.67 -11.77
C PHE A 17 -23.57 -21.39 -10.26
N TYR A 18 -23.01 -22.29 -9.44
CA TYR A 18 -22.92 -22.10 -7.98
C TYR A 18 -21.58 -21.46 -7.61
N ASN A 19 -21.62 -20.38 -6.83
CA ASN A 19 -20.44 -19.65 -6.37
C ASN A 19 -20.05 -20.09 -4.96
N ASN A 20 -19.00 -20.92 -4.85
CA ASN A 20 -18.47 -21.39 -3.56
C ASN A 20 -17.97 -20.26 -2.65
N LEU A 21 -17.54 -19.12 -3.20
CA LEU A 21 -17.01 -17.98 -2.43
C LEU A 21 -18.13 -17.18 -1.75
N LYS A 22 -19.30 -17.12 -2.40
CA LYS A 22 -20.47 -16.39 -1.90
C LYS A 22 -21.53 -17.30 -1.26
N GLY A 23 -21.43 -18.61 -1.47
CA GLY A 23 -22.39 -19.59 -0.98
C GLY A 23 -23.74 -19.58 -1.70
N GLU A 24 -23.82 -18.96 -2.88
CA GLU A 24 -25.06 -18.72 -3.61
C GLU A 24 -24.98 -19.16 -5.08
N SER A 25 -26.13 -19.55 -5.65
CA SER A 25 -26.28 -19.80 -7.10
C SER A 25 -26.66 -18.51 -7.83
N VAL A 26 -26.38 -18.46 -9.14
CA VAL A 26 -26.97 -17.46 -10.03
C VAL A 26 -28.49 -17.35 -9.85
N SER A 27 -29.04 -16.14 -9.92
CA SER A 27 -30.49 -15.95 -9.84
C SER A 27 -31.19 -16.59 -11.05
N SER A 28 -32.49 -16.90 -10.92
CA SER A 28 -33.24 -17.41 -12.09
C SER A 28 -33.37 -16.38 -13.19
N ASN A 29 -33.42 -15.09 -12.83
CA ASN A 29 -33.54 -14.01 -13.80
C ASN A 29 -32.27 -13.90 -14.65
N ASP A 30 -31.10 -13.80 -14.01
CA ASP A 30 -29.83 -13.64 -14.71
C ASP A 30 -29.49 -14.88 -15.55
N TYR A 31 -29.84 -16.08 -15.07
CA TYR A 31 -29.67 -17.31 -15.85
C TYR A 31 -30.55 -17.32 -17.10
N ASN A 32 -31.82 -16.93 -16.97
CA ASN A 32 -32.74 -16.87 -18.10
C ASN A 32 -32.30 -15.81 -19.11
N GLU A 33 -31.84 -14.65 -18.65
CA GLU A 33 -31.28 -13.61 -19.50
C GLU A 33 -30.05 -14.12 -20.25
N MET A 34 -29.10 -14.76 -19.57
CA MET A 34 -27.90 -15.36 -20.18
C MET A 34 -28.26 -16.37 -21.27
N VAL A 35 -29.23 -17.25 -21.02
CA VAL A 35 -29.69 -18.26 -22.01
C VAL A 35 -30.47 -17.61 -23.16
N PHE A 36 -31.15 -16.49 -22.90
CA PHE A 36 -31.90 -15.75 -23.92
C PHE A 36 -30.98 -14.95 -24.86
N THR A 37 -29.89 -14.37 -24.33
CA THR A 37 -28.99 -13.50 -25.09
C THR A 37 -27.89 -14.26 -25.85
N HIS A 38 -27.66 -15.53 -25.54
CA HIS A 38 -26.59 -16.33 -26.13
C HIS A 38 -27.12 -17.63 -26.75
N THR A 39 -26.65 -17.97 -27.96
CA THR A 39 -27.15 -19.15 -28.68
C THR A 39 -26.50 -20.45 -28.18
N ASN A 40 -25.23 -20.38 -27.81
CA ASN A 40 -24.39 -21.52 -27.47
C ASN A 40 -23.28 -21.09 -26.50
N LEU A 41 -22.51 -22.06 -26.00
CA LEU A 41 -21.44 -21.80 -25.05
C LEU A 41 -20.31 -20.92 -25.64
N TYR A 42 -20.07 -20.96 -26.95
CA TYR A 42 -19.09 -20.07 -27.58
C TYR A 42 -19.51 -18.60 -27.44
N ASP A 43 -20.77 -18.26 -27.76
CA ASP A 43 -21.26 -16.88 -27.68
C ASP A 43 -21.16 -16.34 -26.26
N LEU A 44 -21.55 -17.15 -25.26
CA LEU A 44 -21.44 -16.80 -23.84
C LEU A 44 -19.99 -16.53 -23.42
N LEU A 45 -19.07 -17.39 -23.83
CA LEU A 45 -17.65 -17.23 -23.49
C LEU A 45 -17.00 -16.06 -24.24
N ASP A 46 -17.42 -15.78 -25.47
CA ASP A 46 -16.96 -14.62 -26.24
C ASP A 46 -17.40 -13.33 -25.57
N ASP A 47 -18.67 -13.22 -25.17
CA ASP A 47 -19.17 -12.05 -24.44
C ASP A 47 -18.48 -11.90 -23.08
N TYR A 48 -18.36 -12.97 -22.30
CA TYR A 48 -17.63 -12.97 -21.04
C TYR A 48 -16.17 -12.48 -21.20
N ASN A 49 -15.44 -13.03 -22.17
CA ASN A 49 -14.06 -12.61 -22.45
C ASN A 49 -14.00 -11.14 -22.88
N ASN A 50 -14.97 -10.69 -23.68
CA ASN A 50 -15.05 -9.30 -24.10
C ASN A 50 -15.31 -8.37 -22.91
N LEU A 51 -16.18 -8.76 -21.97
CA LEU A 51 -16.44 -7.99 -20.75
C LEU A 51 -15.20 -7.88 -19.86
N ASP A 52 -14.38 -8.93 -19.77
CA ASP A 52 -13.12 -8.91 -19.00
C ASP A 52 -12.01 -8.11 -19.72
N VAL A 53 -11.91 -8.22 -21.04
CA VAL A 53 -10.77 -7.67 -21.81
C VAL A 53 -10.99 -6.23 -22.26
N LYS A 54 -12.18 -5.86 -22.73
CA LYS A 54 -12.45 -4.51 -23.29
C LYS A 54 -12.12 -3.39 -22.30
N PRO A 55 -12.52 -3.45 -21.01
CA PRO A 55 -12.16 -2.42 -20.03
C PRO A 55 -10.65 -2.29 -19.84
N GLY A 56 -9.92 -3.41 -19.83
CA GLY A 56 -8.47 -3.43 -19.72
C GLY A 56 -7.78 -2.76 -20.91
N VAL A 57 -8.25 -3.03 -22.13
CA VAL A 57 -7.73 -2.38 -23.36
C VAL A 57 -8.00 -0.87 -23.33
N GLU A 58 -9.21 -0.44 -22.95
CA GLU A 58 -9.54 0.98 -22.83
C GLU A 58 -8.71 1.68 -21.76
N ALA A 59 -8.55 1.06 -20.58
CA ALA A 59 -7.73 1.59 -19.50
C ALA A 59 -6.26 1.71 -19.92
N THR A 60 -5.72 0.70 -20.61
CA THR A 60 -4.34 0.72 -21.13
C THR A 60 -4.15 1.85 -22.15
N LYS A 61 -5.14 2.06 -23.04
CA LYS A 61 -5.11 3.15 -24.01
C LYS A 61 -5.14 4.52 -23.31
N LYS A 62 -6.00 4.71 -22.30
CA LYS A 62 -6.07 5.97 -21.52
C LYS A 62 -4.76 6.22 -20.76
N LEU A 63 -4.19 5.18 -20.14
CA LEU A 63 -2.90 5.25 -19.45
C LEU A 63 -1.76 5.61 -20.42
N GLY A 64 -1.76 4.99 -21.61
CA GLY A 64 -0.83 5.28 -22.69
C GLY A 64 -0.89 6.75 -23.11
N ASN A 65 -2.09 7.27 -23.37
CA ASN A 65 -2.30 8.66 -23.74
C ASN A 65 -1.82 9.64 -22.65
N PHE A 66 -2.09 9.32 -21.38
CA PHE A 66 -1.62 10.12 -20.24
C PHE A 66 -0.09 10.21 -20.21
N PHE A 67 0.62 9.08 -20.24
CA PHE A 67 2.08 9.12 -20.21
C PHE A 67 2.68 9.69 -21.49
N GLN A 68 2.01 9.54 -22.64
CA GLN A 68 2.42 10.19 -23.87
C GLN A 68 2.38 11.72 -23.74
N SER A 69 1.40 12.28 -23.02
CA SER A 69 1.37 13.73 -22.71
C SER A 69 2.56 14.19 -21.86
N LEU A 70 3.20 13.25 -21.14
CA LEU A 70 4.43 13.46 -20.38
C LEU A 70 5.70 13.10 -21.17
N ASN A 71 5.58 12.93 -22.49
CA ASN A 71 6.65 12.50 -23.39
C ASN A 71 7.26 11.13 -23.03
N LEU A 72 6.41 10.22 -22.53
CA LEU A 72 6.78 8.84 -22.18
C LEU A 72 5.88 7.83 -22.89
N ASP A 73 6.48 6.75 -23.37
CA ASP A 73 5.82 5.61 -24.00
C ASP A 73 5.76 4.43 -23.01
N ILE A 74 4.55 3.99 -22.68
CA ILE A 74 4.32 2.92 -21.69
C ILE A 74 4.84 1.55 -22.13
N HIS A 75 5.07 1.33 -23.43
CA HIS A 75 5.59 0.07 -23.95
C HIS A 75 7.12 0.09 -24.12
N LYS A 76 7.72 1.28 -24.26
CA LYS A 76 9.18 1.43 -24.45
C LYS A 76 9.92 1.87 -23.19
N ASN A 77 9.29 2.70 -22.36
CA ASN A 77 9.98 3.38 -21.25
C ASN A 77 9.83 2.68 -19.91
N GLY A 78 8.82 1.84 -19.74
CA GLY A 78 8.69 0.98 -18.57
C GLY A 78 7.41 0.19 -18.57
N ILE A 79 7.51 -1.10 -18.25
CA ILE A 79 6.37 -2.02 -18.15
C ILE A 79 5.46 -1.69 -16.95
N PHE A 80 5.99 -0.95 -15.95
CA PHE A 80 5.29 -0.62 -14.71
C PHE A 80 5.25 0.89 -14.48
N VAL A 81 4.13 1.37 -13.95
CA VAL A 81 3.89 2.79 -13.59
C VAL A 81 5.02 3.40 -12.75
N PRO A 82 5.55 2.74 -11.69
CA PRO A 82 6.63 3.34 -10.88
C PRO A 82 7.90 3.66 -11.69
N ARG A 83 8.23 2.83 -12.69
CA ARG A 83 9.38 3.09 -13.56
C ARG A 83 9.15 4.30 -14.46
N LEU A 84 7.92 4.44 -14.98
CA LEU A 84 7.54 5.60 -15.78
C LEU A 84 7.58 6.88 -14.95
N THR A 85 7.03 6.85 -13.74
CA THR A 85 7.05 7.99 -12.81
C THR A 85 8.47 8.35 -12.40
N LEU A 86 9.32 7.37 -12.08
CA LEU A 86 10.72 7.62 -11.77
C LEU A 86 11.46 8.23 -12.97
N LYS A 87 11.24 7.71 -14.17
CA LYS A 87 11.84 8.26 -15.38
C LYS A 87 11.36 9.69 -15.63
N TYR A 88 10.07 9.96 -15.44
CA TYR A 88 9.50 11.31 -15.54
C TYR A 88 10.19 12.26 -14.55
N LEU A 89 10.33 11.86 -13.28
CA LEU A 89 11.04 12.64 -12.26
C LEU A 89 12.47 12.99 -12.69
N TRP A 90 13.22 12.03 -13.23
CA TRP A 90 14.58 12.30 -13.74
C TRP A 90 14.62 13.25 -14.94
N HIS A 91 13.57 13.27 -15.76
CA HIS A 91 13.45 14.19 -16.89
C HIS A 91 13.04 15.61 -16.45
N THR A 92 12.29 15.74 -15.37
CA THR A 92 11.74 17.03 -14.90
C THR A 92 12.51 17.65 -13.73
N LYS A 93 13.44 16.91 -13.10
CA LYS A 93 14.26 17.47 -12.01
C LYS A 93 15.04 18.71 -12.47
N SER A 94 15.33 19.60 -11.52
CA SER A 94 16.26 20.70 -11.75
C SER A 94 17.64 20.17 -12.20
N LYS A 95 18.32 20.93 -13.07
CA LYS A 95 19.67 20.57 -13.57
C LYS A 95 20.68 20.48 -12.43
N ASP A 96 20.55 21.36 -11.44
CA ASP A 96 21.46 21.45 -10.28
C ASP A 96 21.12 20.43 -9.19
N CYS A 97 19.98 19.75 -9.30
CA CYS A 97 19.60 18.70 -8.36
C CYS A 97 20.50 17.47 -8.56
N LYS A 98 21.34 17.20 -7.56
CA LYS A 98 22.21 16.03 -7.47
C LYS A 98 21.62 15.03 -6.48
N PHE A 99 21.54 13.77 -6.89
CA PHE A 99 21.22 12.66 -6.01
C PHE A 99 22.46 11.80 -5.89
N GLN A 100 22.91 11.58 -4.67
CA GLN A 100 24.02 10.68 -4.40
C GLN A 100 23.46 9.28 -4.14
N LEU A 101 24.12 8.28 -4.72
CA LEU A 101 23.88 6.89 -4.35
C LEU A 101 24.77 6.54 -3.16
N PHE A 102 24.34 5.60 -2.33
CA PHE A 102 25.16 5.08 -1.22
C PHE A 102 26.40 4.27 -1.66
N LYS A 103 26.75 4.25 -2.95
CA LYS A 103 27.88 3.49 -3.48
C LYS A 103 29.18 3.94 -2.80
N GLY A 104 29.87 3.01 -2.16
CA GLY A 104 31.09 3.28 -1.40
C GLY A 104 30.85 3.65 0.08
N ASN A 105 29.59 3.65 0.52
CA ASN A 105 29.20 3.82 1.93
C ASN A 105 28.07 2.83 2.29
N GLU A 106 28.41 1.55 2.27
CA GLU A 106 27.47 0.45 2.57
C GLU A 106 26.95 0.51 4.01
N GLU A 107 27.77 0.96 4.96
CA GLU A 107 27.34 1.15 6.35
C GLU A 107 26.19 2.15 6.45
N LEU A 108 26.30 3.29 5.77
CA LEU A 108 25.23 4.28 5.73
C LEU A 108 23.99 3.75 5.00
N TYR A 109 24.17 3.00 3.91
CA TYR A 109 23.06 2.34 3.23
C TYR A 109 22.27 1.43 4.17
N HIS A 110 22.97 0.55 4.90
CA HIS A 110 22.36 -0.36 5.86
C HIS A 110 21.69 0.39 7.00
N LYS A 111 22.34 1.43 7.56
CA LYS A 111 21.73 2.26 8.60
C LYS A 111 20.42 2.91 8.13
N TYR A 112 20.36 3.46 6.91
CA TYR A 112 19.11 3.99 6.35
C TYR A 112 18.07 2.91 6.10
N ARG A 113 18.48 1.78 5.52
CA ARG A 113 17.58 0.67 5.18
C ARG A 113 16.94 0.05 6.42
N ASP A 114 17.72 -0.18 7.46
CA ASP A 114 17.27 -0.86 8.68
C ASP A 114 16.33 0.03 9.51
N ASN A 115 16.48 1.36 9.38
CA ASN A 115 15.62 2.37 10.00
C ASN A 115 14.44 2.80 9.11
N LEU A 116 14.31 2.26 7.88
CA LEU A 116 13.18 2.58 7.01
C LEU A 116 11.91 1.89 7.55
N VAL A 117 10.94 2.71 7.98
CA VAL A 117 9.65 2.24 8.49
C VAL A 117 8.52 2.58 7.54
N GLY A 118 7.50 1.72 7.50
CA GLY A 118 6.27 1.97 6.75
C GLY A 118 5.31 2.93 7.47
N GLY A 119 4.15 3.16 6.87
CA GLY A 119 3.08 3.93 7.53
C GLY A 119 2.57 3.22 8.79
N PRO A 120 2.31 3.95 9.90
CA PRO A 120 1.84 3.34 11.13
C PRO A 120 0.40 2.84 10.97
N SER A 121 0.17 1.55 11.26
CA SER A 121 -1.18 0.96 11.36
C SER A 121 -1.45 0.57 12.82
N ILE A 122 -2.19 1.42 13.53
CA ILE A 122 -2.44 1.25 14.97
C ILE A 122 -3.89 0.80 15.17
N LYS A 123 -4.08 -0.50 15.43
CA LYS A 123 -5.39 -1.04 15.80
C LYS A 123 -5.61 -0.87 17.30
N LYS A 124 -6.55 0.00 17.68
CA LYS A 124 -6.95 0.16 19.10
C LYS A 124 -8.13 -0.75 19.42
N THR A 125 -8.00 -1.61 20.42
CA THR A 125 -9.15 -2.20 21.13
C THR A 125 -9.67 -1.16 22.12
N THR A 126 -10.47 -0.20 21.64
CA THR A 126 -11.16 0.72 22.55
C THR A 126 -12.41 0.03 23.09
N ARG A 127 -12.49 -0.17 24.42
CA ARG A 127 -13.79 -0.25 25.10
C ARG A 127 -14.36 1.16 25.06
N ILE A 128 -14.92 1.57 23.92
CA ILE A 128 -15.40 2.94 23.69
C ILE A 128 -16.21 3.36 24.92
N ARG A 129 -15.72 4.40 25.62
CA ARG A 129 -16.37 4.98 26.81
C ARG A 129 -16.74 3.96 27.91
N LYS A 130 -15.78 3.14 28.37
CA LYS A 130 -16.01 2.15 29.47
C LYS A 130 -17.07 1.10 29.13
N GLY A 131 -17.17 0.69 27.86
CA GLY A 131 -18.11 -0.35 27.40
C GLY A 131 -19.48 0.17 26.93
N LYS A 132 -19.65 1.49 26.75
CA LYS A 132 -20.85 2.03 26.11
C LYS A 132 -20.78 1.77 24.59
N PRO A 133 -21.90 1.45 23.94
CA PRO A 133 -21.95 1.28 22.49
C PRO A 133 -21.41 2.51 21.75
N CYS A 134 -20.64 2.29 20.69
CA CYS A 134 -20.23 3.35 19.78
C CYS A 134 -21.48 3.91 19.08
N GLN A 135 -21.71 5.22 19.21
CA GLN A 135 -22.85 5.88 18.57
C GLN A 135 -22.53 6.43 17.17
N GLY A 136 -21.25 6.54 16.82
CA GLY A 136 -20.79 7.05 15.52
C GLY A 136 -19.28 7.04 15.39
N ILE A 137 -18.80 6.92 14.16
CA ILE A 137 -17.38 6.92 13.80
C ILE A 137 -17.14 8.12 12.88
N LEU A 138 -16.13 8.93 13.21
CA LEU A 138 -15.62 9.99 12.33
C LEU A 138 -14.20 9.62 11.93
N GLY A 139 -13.97 9.46 10.63
CA GLY A 139 -12.66 9.18 10.05
C GLY A 139 -12.09 10.43 9.39
N TYR A 140 -10.79 10.66 9.59
CA TYR A 140 -10.02 11.66 8.86
C TYR A 140 -9.02 10.95 7.97
N ASP A 141 -8.87 11.44 6.76
CA ASP A 141 -7.84 11.00 5.83
C ASP A 141 -7.03 12.21 5.35
N THR A 142 -5.73 12.00 5.23
CA THR A 142 -4.79 13.01 4.77
C THR A 142 -4.72 12.98 3.25
N ASN A 143 -4.93 14.12 2.60
CA ASN A 143 -4.78 14.22 1.16
C ASN A 143 -3.32 14.00 0.74
N ALA A 144 -3.04 12.85 0.13
CA ALA A 144 -1.74 12.51 -0.45
C ALA A 144 -0.54 12.69 0.51
N LEU A 145 -0.61 12.10 1.70
CA LEU A 145 0.39 12.23 2.78
C LEU A 145 1.85 12.15 2.30
N TYR A 146 2.20 11.11 1.53
CA TYR A 146 3.58 10.92 1.07
C TYR A 146 4.01 11.96 0.05
N LEU A 147 3.12 12.46 -0.80
CA LEU A 147 3.44 13.53 -1.74
C LEU A 147 3.71 14.84 -1.00
N TRP A 148 2.91 15.14 0.02
CA TRP A 148 3.17 16.29 0.90
C TRP A 148 4.48 16.15 1.67
N ALA A 149 4.80 14.96 2.18
CA ALA A 149 6.05 14.72 2.89
C ALA A 149 7.28 14.88 1.97
N ILE A 150 7.22 14.35 0.74
CA ILE A 150 8.30 14.48 -0.26
C ILE A 150 8.46 15.93 -0.74
N SER A 151 7.42 16.77 -0.64
CA SER A 151 7.51 18.19 -1.00
C SER A 151 8.14 19.06 0.10
N GLN A 152 8.43 18.52 1.29
CA GLN A 152 9.15 19.23 2.33
C GLN A 152 10.66 19.16 2.09
N ASP A 153 11.43 19.91 2.88
CA ASP A 153 12.89 19.80 2.86
C ASP A 153 13.33 18.39 3.27
N MET A 154 14.06 17.72 2.38
CA MET A 154 14.54 16.34 2.56
C MET A 154 16.07 16.29 2.46
N PRO A 155 16.76 15.53 3.34
CA PRO A 155 18.20 15.36 3.23
C PRO A 155 18.54 14.67 1.90
N CYS A 156 19.33 15.36 1.07
CA CYS A 156 19.72 14.91 -0.26
C CYS A 156 21.16 15.36 -0.56
N GLY A 157 21.80 14.72 -1.54
CA GLY A 157 23.16 15.04 -1.97
C GLY A 157 24.23 14.27 -1.22
N GLU A 158 25.42 14.86 -1.08
CA GLU A 158 26.58 14.20 -0.47
C GLU A 158 26.35 13.99 1.03
N HIS A 159 26.29 12.72 1.43
CA HIS A 159 26.11 12.36 2.83
C HIS A 159 27.37 12.68 3.63
N GLN A 160 27.19 13.38 4.75
CA GLN A 160 28.25 13.66 5.72
C GLN A 160 27.86 13.09 7.07
N VAL A 161 28.80 12.42 7.73
CA VAL A 161 28.66 12.02 9.14
C VAL A 161 29.33 13.10 9.96
N VAL A 162 28.53 13.82 10.75
CA VAL A 162 29.01 14.89 11.64
C VAL A 162 29.17 14.30 13.03
N GLN A 163 30.30 14.61 13.69
CA GLN A 163 30.52 14.22 15.07
C GLN A 163 29.58 14.99 16.00
N VAL A 164 29.11 14.33 17.06
CA VAL A 164 28.25 14.94 18.07
C VAL A 164 28.96 16.15 18.68
N TYR A 165 28.25 17.27 18.77
CA TYR A 165 28.74 18.52 19.35
C TYR A 165 27.83 18.98 20.51
N PRO A 166 28.34 19.78 21.46
CA PRO A 166 27.62 20.07 22.73
C PRO A 166 26.21 20.63 22.56
N ASP A 167 25.98 21.45 21.53
CA ASP A 167 24.70 22.16 21.31
C ASP A 167 23.72 21.42 20.39
N ILE A 168 24.03 20.20 19.92
CA ILE A 168 23.19 19.49 18.94
C ILE A 168 21.76 19.28 19.41
N LEU A 169 21.56 18.98 20.69
CA LEU A 169 20.21 18.79 21.26
C LEU A 169 19.42 20.09 21.28
N LYS A 170 20.11 21.22 21.53
CA LYS A 170 19.48 22.54 21.48
C LYS A 170 19.07 22.86 20.05
N ASP A 171 19.93 22.60 19.08
CA ASP A 171 19.63 22.85 17.67
C ASP A 171 18.45 22.00 17.16
N VAL A 172 18.33 20.75 17.63
CA VAL A 172 17.16 19.91 17.34
C VAL A 172 15.89 20.49 17.95
N LEU A 173 15.93 20.92 19.21
CA LEU A 173 14.77 21.49 19.90
C LEU A 173 14.33 22.84 19.31
N ASP A 174 15.29 23.65 18.85
CA ASP A 174 15.04 24.96 18.25
C ASP A 174 14.73 24.88 16.74
N ASN A 175 14.66 23.68 16.16
CA ASN A 175 14.48 23.41 14.71
C ASN A 175 15.53 24.06 13.81
N THR A 176 16.75 24.26 14.30
CA THR A 176 17.88 24.78 13.52
C THR A 176 18.76 23.66 12.95
N PHE A 177 18.67 22.45 13.51
CA PHE A 177 19.30 21.25 12.96
C PHE A 177 18.50 20.71 11.77
N PHE A 178 19.16 20.48 10.64
CA PHE A 178 18.59 19.79 9.48
C PHE A 178 19.41 18.54 9.15
N GLY A 179 18.83 17.36 9.35
CA GLY A 179 19.50 16.09 9.10
C GLY A 179 18.88 14.93 9.86
N MET A 180 19.66 13.88 10.03
CA MET A 180 19.28 12.72 10.84
C MET A 180 20.21 12.63 12.05
N ILE A 181 19.64 12.29 13.21
CA ILE A 181 20.38 12.09 14.44
C ILE A 181 20.13 10.67 14.95
N GLU A 182 21.19 10.02 15.39
CA GLU A 182 21.12 8.77 16.14
C GLU A 182 21.13 9.11 17.62
N CYS A 183 20.06 8.74 18.33
CA CYS A 183 19.92 9.05 19.75
C CYS A 183 19.07 8.00 20.46
N ASP A 184 19.30 7.88 21.76
CA ASP A 184 18.41 7.16 22.66
C ASP A 184 17.22 8.05 23.02
N ILE A 185 16.01 7.52 22.86
CA ILE A 185 14.78 8.22 23.20
C ILE A 185 14.05 7.44 24.29
N ALA A 186 13.63 8.14 25.35
CA ALA A 186 12.83 7.58 26.44
C ALA A 186 11.62 8.46 26.72
N VAL A 187 10.48 7.82 27.03
CA VAL A 187 9.29 8.52 27.52
C VAL A 187 9.41 8.68 29.03
N PRO A 188 9.37 9.91 29.58
CA PRO A 188 9.38 10.14 31.03
C PRO A 188 8.25 9.37 31.72
N GLU A 189 8.51 8.81 32.91
CA GLU A 189 7.58 7.89 33.59
C GLU A 189 6.16 8.48 33.73
N HIS A 190 6.08 9.74 34.15
CA HIS A 190 4.82 10.46 34.34
C HIS A 190 4.04 10.73 33.04
N LEU A 191 4.65 10.55 31.86
CA LEU A 191 4.01 10.72 30.55
C LEU A 191 3.67 9.40 29.85
N LYS A 192 4.07 8.25 30.41
CA LYS A 192 3.81 6.94 29.79
C LYS A 192 2.32 6.68 29.59
N GLU A 193 1.48 6.98 30.58
CA GLU A 193 0.03 6.78 30.47
C GLU A 193 -0.59 7.71 29.40
N TYR A 194 -0.11 8.95 29.32
CA TYR A 194 -0.56 9.92 28.32
C TYR A 194 -0.27 9.43 26.88
N PHE A 195 0.96 8.98 26.64
CA PHE A 195 1.39 8.52 25.32
C PHE A 195 1.02 7.06 25.02
N ALA A 196 0.50 6.29 25.98
CA ALA A 196 0.06 4.91 25.75
C ALA A 196 -1.00 4.80 24.64
N VAL A 197 -1.79 5.86 24.43
CA VAL A 197 -2.83 5.92 23.40
C VAL A 197 -2.24 6.11 21.99
N MET A 198 -1.12 6.81 21.88
CA MET A 198 -0.44 7.08 20.61
C MET A 198 1.04 7.30 20.92
N PRO A 199 1.86 6.24 20.89
CA PRO A 199 3.28 6.39 21.19
C PRO A 199 3.92 7.30 20.16
N PRO A 200 4.72 8.30 20.59
CA PRO A 200 5.38 9.23 19.68
C PRO A 200 6.55 8.59 18.92
N ILE A 201 6.97 7.39 19.32
CA ILE A 201 8.10 6.67 18.76
C ILE A 201 7.59 5.41 18.07
N PHE A 202 7.83 5.31 16.77
CA PHE A 202 7.58 4.11 15.98
C PHE A 202 8.91 3.39 15.75
N LYS A 203 9.02 2.18 16.27
CA LYS A 203 10.22 1.34 16.11
C LYS A 203 9.85 0.05 15.39
N ASN A 204 10.73 -0.40 14.50
CA ASN A 204 10.72 -1.77 14.01
C ASN A 204 11.13 -2.67 15.17
N VAL A 205 10.15 -3.28 15.85
CA VAL A 205 10.40 -4.33 16.83
C VAL A 205 9.63 -5.57 16.47
N GLU A 206 10.29 -6.71 16.63
CA GLU A 206 9.62 -8.00 16.58
C GLU A 206 8.75 -8.11 17.84
N ILE A 207 7.43 -8.06 17.65
CA ILE A 207 6.46 -8.26 18.73
C ILE A 207 6.31 -9.76 18.92
N THR A 208 6.76 -10.27 20.06
CA THR A 208 6.58 -11.67 20.45
C THR A 208 5.21 -11.88 21.10
N CYS A 209 4.74 -13.12 21.21
CA CYS A 209 3.49 -13.42 21.97
C CYS A 209 3.54 -12.89 23.42
N ASN A 210 4.74 -12.76 24.01
CA ASN A 210 4.90 -12.26 25.37
C ASN A 210 4.69 -10.74 25.48
N ASP A 211 4.82 -10.02 24.36
CA ASP A 211 4.62 -8.57 24.28
C ASP A 211 3.15 -8.19 24.07
N LEU A 212 2.27 -9.19 23.88
CA LEU A 212 0.84 -9.01 23.66
C LEU A 212 0.07 -9.11 24.98
N SER A 213 -0.83 -8.15 25.24
CA SER A 213 -1.71 -8.23 26.40
C SER A 213 -2.74 -9.36 26.23
N LEU A 214 -3.16 -9.97 27.34
CA LEU A 214 -4.19 -11.03 27.38
C LEU A 214 -5.47 -10.66 26.59
N ASP A 215 -5.80 -9.37 26.50
CA ASP A 215 -6.96 -8.83 25.78
C ASP A 215 -6.87 -8.95 24.25
N THR A 216 -5.69 -9.23 23.69
CA THR A 216 -5.51 -9.38 22.23
C THR A 216 -5.87 -10.79 21.72
N GLY A 217 -6.14 -11.75 22.60
CA GLY A 217 -6.88 -12.98 22.31
C GLY A 217 -6.24 -13.97 21.32
N THR A 218 -5.01 -13.76 20.85
CA THR A 218 -4.43 -14.55 19.74
C THR A 218 -3.43 -15.63 20.13
N CYS A 219 -2.93 -15.68 21.37
CA CYS A 219 -2.05 -16.77 21.80
C CYS A 219 -2.86 -17.88 22.51
N GLN A 220 -3.92 -18.40 21.86
CA GLN A 220 -4.43 -19.74 22.19
C GLN A 220 -3.75 -20.77 21.28
N THR A 221 -2.84 -21.50 21.91
CA THR A 221 -2.34 -22.85 21.60
C THR A 221 -2.92 -23.47 20.31
N ARG A 222 -2.09 -23.54 19.26
CA ARG A 222 -2.20 -24.64 18.28
C ARG A 222 -1.95 -25.94 19.03
N LEU A 223 -3.01 -26.50 19.60
CA LEU A 223 -3.05 -27.92 19.96
C LEU A 223 -2.88 -28.70 18.67
N GLN A 224 -1.79 -29.46 18.64
CA GLN A 224 -1.54 -30.51 17.66
C GLN A 224 -2.79 -31.39 17.52
N LYS A 225 -3.26 -31.54 16.29
CA LYS A 225 -3.94 -32.74 15.81
C LYS A 225 -3.22 -33.20 14.56
#